data_AF-A0A2G5ZBE9-F1
#
_entry.id   AF-A0A2G5ZBE9-F1
#
_cell.length_a   1.000
_cell.length_b   1.000
_cell.length_c   1.000
_cell.angle_alpha   90.00
_cell.angle_beta   90.00
_cell.angle_gamma   90.00
#
_symmetry.space_group_name_H-M   'P 1'
#
loop_
_entity.id
_entity.type
_entity.pdbx_description
1 polymer ?
#
loop_
_entity_poly.entity_id
_entity_poly.type
_entity_poly.pdbx_seq_one_letter_code
_entity_poly.pdbx_strand_id
1 'polypeptide(L)' 'MEAVITLKDTSEYISLQEVREFCEEKLAHFKIPKQMELVNELPRITTG' A
#
# COMPACT_ATOMS: atom_id res chain seq x y z
N MET A 1 -8.35 9.46 2.44
CA MET A 1 -6.95 9.22 2.08
C MET A 1 -6.85 7.79 1.63
N GLU A 2 -6.50 7.61 0.36
CA GLU A 2 -6.36 6.32 -0.31
C GLU A 2 -4.86 6.05 -0.50
N ALA A 3 -4.46 4.79 -0.36
CA ALA A 3 -3.09 4.37 -0.60
C ALA A 3 -3.09 3.25 -1.64
N VAL A 4 -2.29 3.44 -2.68
CA VAL A 4 -2.04 2.43 -3.71
C VAL A 4 -0.64 1.88 -3.46
N ILE A 5 -0.56 0.56 -3.25
CA ILE A 5 0.67 -0.13 -2.87
C ILE A 5 1.05 -1.10 -3.99
N THR A 6 2.33 -1.15 -4.31
CA THR A 6 2.87 -2.02 -5.35
C THR A 6 4.06 -2.76 -4.78
N LEU A 7 4.11 -4.07 -5.00
CA LEU A 7 5.21 -4.88 -4.52
C LEU A 7 6.38 -4.79 -5.48
N LYS A 8 7.58 -4.66 -4.91
CA LYS A 8 8.81 -4.65 -5.70
C LYS A 8 9.06 -6.02 -6.34
N ASP A 9 8.76 -7.08 -5.60
CA ASP A 9 8.84 -8.46 -6.05
C ASP A 9 7.42 -9.03 -6.10
N THR A 10 6.97 -9.40 -7.29
CA THR A 10 5.64 -9.99 -7.52
C THR A 10 5.54 -11.45 -7.05
N SER A 11 6.67 -12.05 -6.64
CA SER A 11 6.71 -13.40 -6.06
C SER A 11 6.40 -13.40 -4.56
N GLU A 12 6.53 -12.26 -3.89
CA GLU A 12 6.16 -12.10 -2.49
C GLU A 12 4.68 -11.72 -2.42
N TYR A 13 3.90 -12.45 -1.64
CA TYR A 13 2.50 -12.13 -1.39
C TYR A 13 2.38 -11.48 -0.01
N ILE A 14 2.01 -10.20 0.03
CA ILE A 14 1.65 -9.51 1.27
C ILE A 14 0.16 -9.21 1.24
N SER A 15 -0.51 -9.38 2.39
CA SER A 15 -1.92 -9.07 2.53
C SER A 15 -2.14 -7.63 3.02
N LEU A 16 -3.29 -7.03 2.70
CA LEU A 16 -3.64 -5.70 3.18
C LEU A 16 -3.67 -5.60 4.72
N GLN A 17 -3.97 -6.70 5.42
CA GLN A 17 -3.91 -6.75 6.89
C GLN A 17 -2.49 -6.56 7.39
N GLU A 18 -1.52 -7.28 6.82
CA GLU A 18 -0.11 -7.14 7.22
C GLU A 18 0.44 -5.75 6.92
N VAL A 19 0.08 -5.15 5.77
CA VAL A 19 0.47 -3.76 5.47
C VAL A 19 -0.14 -2.79 6.48
N ARG A 20 -1.39 -3.04 6.93
CA ARG A 20 -2.04 -2.24 7.95
C ARG A 20 -1.36 -2.40 9.31
N GLU A 21 -1.11 -3.62 9.75
CA GLU A 21 -0.42 -3.89 11.01
C GLU A 21 0.96 -3.23 11.04
N PHE A 22 1.71 -3.33 9.94
CA PHE A 22 2.97 -2.61 9.77
C PHE A 22 2.80 -1.08 9.91
N CYS A 23 1.74 -0.52 9.32
CA CYS A 23 1.42 0.89 9.44
C CYS A 23 0.98 1.29 10.85
N GLU A 24 0.23 0.44 11.56
CA GLU A 24 -0.18 0.65 12.97
C GLU A 24 1.05 0.70 13.90
N GLU A 25 2.05 -0.14 13.67
CA GLU A 25 3.27 -0.15 14.48
C GLU A 25 4.20 1.03 14.19
N LYS A 26 4.22 1.53 12.94
CA LYS A 26 5.18 2.56 12.50
C LYS A 26 4.60 3.97 12.40
N LEU A 27 3.28 4.12 12.32
CA LEU A 27 2.61 5.40 12.10
C LEU A 27 1.57 5.67 13.20
N ALA A 28 1.30 6.95 13.43
CA ALA A 28 0.16 7.33 14.25
C ALA A 28 -1.15 6.93 13.57
N HIS A 29 -2.14 6.47 14.34
CA HIS A 29 -3.41 5.91 13.86
C HIS A 29 -4.13 6.80 12.83
N PHE A 30 -4.06 8.13 12.96
CA PHE A 30 -4.69 9.05 11.99
C PHE A 30 -4.02 9.11 10.62
N LYS A 31 -2.78 8.61 10.47
CA LYS A 31 -2.05 8.52 9.20
C LYS A 31 -2.29 7.21 8.47
N ILE A 32 -2.99 6.26 9.10
CA ILE A 32 -3.26 4.96 8.51
C ILE A 32 -4.35 5.14 7.45
N PRO A 33 -4.11 4.76 6.18
CA PRO A 33 -5.07 4.92 5.12
C PRO A 33 -6.33 4.08 5.41
N LYS A 34 -7.52 4.64 5.16
CA LYS A 34 -8.79 3.92 5.34
C LYS A 34 -9.09 2.97 4.18
N GLN A 35 -8.51 3.26 3.01
CA GLN A 35 -8.66 2.49 1.78
C GLN A 35 -7.26 2.21 1.25
N MET A 36 -6.96 0.94 1.03
CA MET A 36 -5.66 0.45 0.58
C MET A 36 -5.90 -0.55 -0.54
N GLU A 37 -5.22 -0.38 -1.66
CA GLU A 37 -5.31 -1.27 -2.81
C GLU A 37 -3.91 -1.76 -3.19
N LEU A 38 -3.78 -3.08 -3.32
CA LEU A 38 -2.58 -3.72 -3.83
C LEU A 38 -2.73 -3.88 -5.33
N VAL A 39 -1.86 -3.20 -6.08
CA VAL A 39 -1.82 -3.25 -7.54
C VAL A 39 -0.47 -3.79 -7.99
N ASN A 40 -0.43 -4.44 -9.16
CA ASN A 40 0.82 -4.93 -9.74
C ASN A 40 1.68 -3.81 -10.32
N GLU A 41 1.06 -2.72 -10.75
CA GLU A 41 1.73 -1.54 -11.28
C GLU A 41 1.01 -0.28 -10.82
N LEU A 42 1.78 0.75 -10.43
CA LEU A 42 1.21 2.07 -10.14
C LEU A 42 0.61 2.66 -11.41
N PRO A 43 -0.55 3.33 -11.31
CA PRO A 43 -1.14 4.00 -12.47
C PRO A 43 -0.17 5.08 -12.97
N ARG A 44 0.47 4.82 -14.12
CA ARG A 44 1.31 5.80 -14.81
C ARG A 44 0.43 6.68 -15.67
N ILE A 45 0.44 7.98 -15.38
CA ILE A 45 0.01 8.98 -16.34
C ILE A 45 1.17 9.25 -17.32
N THR A 46 0.86 9.60 -18.57
CA THR A 46 1.79 9.70 -19.71
C THR A 46 2.92 10.75 -19.57
N THR A 47 3.03 11.40 -18.41
CA THR A 47 4.06 12.40 -18.13
C THR A 47 4.84 11.91 -16.90
N GLY A 48 5.98 11.28 -17.16
CA GLY A 48 6.98 10.93 -16.15
C GLY A 48 7.77 12.14 -15.69
#